data_AF-A0A7S3G0V7-F1
#
_entry.id   AF-A0A7S3G0V7-F1
#
_cell.length_a   1.000
_cell.length_b   1.000
_cell.length_c   1.000
_cell.angle_alpha   90.00
_cell.angle_beta   90.00
_cell.angle_gamma   90.00
#
_symmetry.space_group_name_H-M   'P 1'
#
loop_
_entity.id
_entity.type
_entity.pdbx_description
1 polymer ?
#
loop_
_entity_poly.entity_id
_entity_poly.type
_entity_poly.pdbx_seq_one_letter_code
_entity_poly.pdbx_strand_id
1 'polypeptide(L)'
;MDKFEIRRMCEIVNSGIQPVQNLRTLGSIQELGGNPKQWARDAIYRGLIVYDECVKKNGGLYSFGDTVTMADVFLVPQLGNARRFHYNFEEDFGHLAVIEKRLMELPEFIKSDKANQITETDPKEDIRL
;
A
#
# COMPACT_ATOMS: atom_id res chain seq x y z
N MET A 1 -1.36 -2.21 -23.63
CA MET A 1 -1.47 -1.91 -22.19
C MET A 1 -2.93 -1.59 -21.88
N ASP A 2 -3.57 -2.38 -21.01
CA ASP A 2 -4.98 -2.19 -20.64
C ASP A 2 -5.09 -1.10 -19.57
N LYS A 3 -5.54 0.09 -19.98
CA LYS A 3 -5.68 1.24 -19.09
C LYS A 3 -6.82 1.10 -18.08
N PHE A 4 -7.79 0.21 -18.32
CA PHE A 4 -8.89 0.00 -17.38
C PHE A 4 -8.44 -0.85 -16.20
N GLU A 5 -7.74 -1.94 -16.47
CA GLU A 5 -7.20 -2.82 -15.41
C GLU A 5 -6.19 -2.08 -14.53
N ILE A 6 -5.30 -1.27 -15.10
CA ILE A 6 -4.35 -0.48 -14.31
C ILE A 6 -5.08 0.51 -13.38
N ARG A 7 -6.12 1.20 -13.87
CA ARG A 7 -6.91 2.11 -13.04
C ARG A 7 -7.69 1.37 -11.96
N ARG A 8 -8.21 0.18 -12.28
CA ARG A 8 -8.86 -0.68 -11.28
C ARG A 8 -7.89 -1.02 -10.15
N MET A 9 -6.64 -1.37 -10.47
CA MET A 9 -5.60 -1.65 -9.47
C MET A 9 -5.29 -0.41 -8.62
N CYS A 10 -5.18 0.76 -9.23
CA CYS A 10 -5.06 2.02 -8.49
C CYS A 10 -6.24 2.22 -7.53
N GLU A 11 -7.48 1.98 -7.97
CA GLU A 11 -8.67 2.19 -7.16
C GLU A 11 -8.81 1.19 -6.01
N ILE A 12 -8.36 -0.06 -6.17
CA ILE A 12 -8.27 -1.01 -5.04
C ILE A 12 -7.48 -0.38 -3.89
N VAL A 13 -6.37 0.30 -4.17
CA VAL A 13 -5.60 1.01 -3.15
C VAL A 13 -6.27 2.33 -2.75
N ASN A 14 -6.57 3.20 -3.71
CA ASN A 14 -6.99 4.59 -3.54
C ASN A 14 -8.34 4.72 -2.82
N SER A 15 -9.31 3.89 -3.18
CA SER A 15 -10.66 3.92 -2.61
C SER A 15 -10.95 2.70 -1.74
N GLY A 16 -10.36 1.54 -2.06
CA GLY A 16 -10.61 0.28 -1.34
C GLY A 16 -9.81 0.07 -0.06
N ILE A 17 -8.60 0.61 0.05
CA ILE A 17 -7.72 0.40 1.21
C ILE A 17 -7.47 1.71 1.96
N GLN A 18 -6.83 2.68 1.31
CA GLN A 18 -6.26 3.85 1.97
C GLN A 18 -7.29 4.62 2.82
N PRO A 19 -8.52 4.92 2.34
CA PRO A 19 -9.48 5.68 3.13
C PRO A 19 -10.02 4.91 4.34
N VAL A 20 -10.05 3.57 4.25
CA VAL A 20 -10.54 2.68 5.31
C VAL A 20 -9.52 2.55 6.44
N GLN A 21 -8.23 2.67 6.14
CA GLN A 21 -7.13 2.59 7.11
C GLN A 21 -6.41 3.92 7.37
N ASN A 22 -6.94 5.05 6.92
CA ASN A 22 -6.30 6.35 7.17
C ASN A 22 -6.44 6.79 8.63
N LEU A 23 -5.58 7.70 9.07
CA LEU A 23 -5.53 8.15 10.46
C LEU A 23 -6.85 8.76 10.96
N ARG A 24 -7.64 9.39 10.08
CA ARG A 24 -8.95 9.93 10.46
C ARG A 24 -9.91 8.79 10.82
N THR A 25 -10.05 7.81 9.94
CA THR A 25 -10.89 6.64 10.14
C THR A 25 -10.44 5.86 11.38
N LEU A 26 -9.13 5.65 11.54
CA LEU A 26 -8.58 4.97 12.70
C LEU A 26 -8.82 5.72 14.01
N GLY A 27 -8.73 7.07 14.00
CA GLY A 27 -9.11 7.90 15.14
C GLY A 27 -10.58 7.72 15.52
N SER A 28 -11.50 7.73 14.54
CA SER A 28 -12.91 7.48 14.80
C SER A 28 -13.19 6.07 15.33
N ILE A 29 -12.50 5.04 14.84
CA ILE A 29 -12.60 3.68 15.39
C ILE A 29 -12.15 3.66 16.86
N GLN A 30 -11.10 4.40 17.21
CA GLN A 30 -10.63 4.51 18.58
C GLN A 30 -11.64 5.21 19.50
N GLU A 31 -12.23 6.32 19.05
CA GLU A 31 -13.26 7.08 19.78
C GLU A 31 -14.51 6.24 20.06
N LEU A 32 -14.85 5.31 19.16
CA LEU A 32 -15.93 4.35 19.32
C LEU A 32 -15.56 3.14 20.20
N GLY A 33 -14.35 3.09 20.76
CA GLY A 33 -13.87 2.00 21.60
C GLY A 33 -13.40 0.76 20.84
N GLY A 34 -13.18 0.86 19.53
CA GLY A 34 -12.65 -0.21 18.69
C GLY A 34 -11.14 -0.36 18.76
N ASN A 35 -10.60 -1.31 17.99
CA ASN A 35 -9.16 -1.55 17.84
C ASN A 35 -8.67 -1.04 16.46
N PRO A 36 -8.05 0.16 16.37
CA PRO A 36 -7.65 0.73 15.10
C PRO A 36 -6.54 -0.06 14.40
N LYS A 37 -5.63 -0.69 15.15
CA LYS A 37 -4.59 -1.54 14.57
C LYS A 37 -5.18 -2.73 13.85
N GLN A 38 -6.06 -3.46 14.53
CA GLN A 38 -6.74 -4.61 13.94
C GLN A 38 -7.57 -4.19 12.73
N TRP A 39 -8.31 -3.08 12.84
CA TRP A 39 -9.07 -2.53 11.73
C TRP A 39 -8.21 -2.21 10.50
N ALA A 40 -7.08 -1.53 10.70
CA ALA A 40 -6.13 -1.22 9.63
C ALA A 40 -5.60 -2.50 8.97
N ARG A 41 -5.13 -3.46 9.77
CA ARG A 41 -4.63 -4.75 9.28
C ARG A 41 -5.67 -5.49 8.44
N ASP A 42 -6.90 -5.58 8.92
CA ASP A 42 -7.98 -6.27 8.22
C ASP A 42 -8.36 -5.56 6.91
N ALA A 43 -8.37 -4.22 6.89
CA ALA A 43 -8.62 -3.43 5.70
C ALA A 43 -7.51 -3.61 4.65
N ILE A 44 -6.25 -3.57 5.08
CA ILE A 44 -5.08 -3.81 4.22
C ILE A 44 -5.14 -5.23 3.65
N TYR A 45 -5.31 -6.24 4.50
CA TYR A 45 -5.37 -7.65 4.09
C TYR A 45 -6.43 -7.85 3.00
N ARG A 46 -7.68 -7.43 3.26
CA ARG A 46 -8.78 -7.60 2.30
C ARG A 46 -8.51 -6.94 0.95
N GLY A 47 -7.94 -5.73 0.93
CA GLY A 47 -7.63 -5.07 -0.33
C GLY A 47 -6.41 -5.64 -1.04
N LEU A 48 -5.38 -6.07 -0.29
CA LEU A 48 -4.20 -6.71 -0.88
C LEU A 48 -4.52 -8.07 -1.48
N ILE A 49 -5.48 -8.84 -0.94
CA ILE A 49 -5.99 -10.05 -1.61
C ILE A 49 -6.46 -9.72 -3.03
N VAL A 50 -7.33 -8.70 -3.17
CA VAL A 50 -7.90 -8.35 -4.48
C VAL A 50 -6.83 -7.78 -5.41
N TYR A 51 -5.88 -7.01 -4.87
CA TYR A 51 -4.75 -6.49 -5.66
C TYR A 51 -3.84 -7.62 -6.17
N ASP A 52 -3.50 -8.57 -5.30
CA ASP A 52 -2.72 -9.79 -5.62
C ASP A 52 -3.40 -10.60 -6.73
N GLU A 53 -4.73 -10.76 -6.71
CA GLU A 53 -5.45 -11.44 -7.80
C GLU A 53 -5.29 -10.71 -9.15
N CYS A 54 -5.31 -9.38 -9.15
CA CYS A 54 -5.04 -8.59 -10.34
C CYS A 54 -3.60 -8.77 -10.84
N VAL A 55 -2.62 -8.80 -9.93
CA VAL A 55 -1.20 -9.04 -10.27
C VAL A 55 -1.00 -10.46 -10.79
N LYS A 56 -1.60 -11.49 -10.17
CA LYS A 56 -1.53 -12.88 -10.66
C LYS A 56 -2.06 -13.02 -12.09
N LYS A 57 -3.07 -12.23 -12.45
CA LYS A 57 -3.66 -12.26 -13.79
C LYS A 57 -2.87 -11.46 -14.83
N ASN A 58 -2.37 -10.29 -14.47
CA ASN A 58 -1.86 -9.30 -15.43
C ASN A 58 -0.42 -8.84 -15.19
N GLY A 59 0.20 -9.27 -14.09
CA GLY A 59 1.54 -8.88 -13.67
C GLY A 59 2.65 -9.52 -14.48
N GLY A 60 3.85 -8.99 -14.32
CA GLY A 60 5.08 -9.47 -14.92
C GLY A 60 6.27 -9.09 -14.03
N LEU A 61 7.20 -8.28 -14.55
CA LEU A 61 8.22 -7.66 -13.71
C LEU A 61 7.63 -6.65 -12.71
N TYR A 62 6.46 -6.08 -12.97
CA TYR A 62 5.80 -5.13 -12.07
C TYR A 62 4.32 -5.49 -11.87
N SER A 63 3.53 -4.60 -11.28
CA SER A 63 2.11 -4.83 -11.00
C SER A 63 1.30 -5.15 -12.26
N PHE A 64 1.69 -4.61 -13.41
CA PHE A 64 1.05 -4.87 -14.70
C PHE A 64 2.10 -5.01 -15.82
N GLY A 65 2.34 -6.24 -16.28
CA GLY A 65 3.37 -6.56 -17.25
C GLY A 65 4.79 -6.18 -16.79
N ASP A 66 5.64 -5.81 -17.75
CA ASP A 66 7.08 -5.65 -17.55
C ASP A 66 7.55 -4.19 -17.47
N THR A 67 6.62 -3.25 -17.42
CA THR A 67 6.90 -1.81 -17.32
C THR A 67 6.23 -1.20 -16.10
N VAL A 68 6.90 -0.26 -15.43
CA VAL A 68 6.30 0.49 -14.30
C VAL A 68 5.05 1.23 -14.77
N THR A 69 3.98 1.13 -13.98
CA THR A 69 2.70 1.80 -14.23
C THR A 69 2.22 2.57 -13.01
N MET A 70 1.09 3.25 -13.14
CA MET A 70 0.45 3.91 -11.99
C MET A 70 0.05 2.91 -10.89
N ALA A 71 -0.18 1.63 -11.22
CA ALA A 71 -0.49 0.63 -10.20
C ALA A 71 0.67 0.48 -9.19
N ASP A 72 1.91 0.48 -9.67
CA ASP A 72 3.13 0.39 -8.86
C ASP A 72 3.32 1.61 -7.95
N VAL A 73 3.02 2.80 -8.50
CA VAL A 73 3.06 4.08 -7.76
C VAL A 73 2.09 4.07 -6.57
N PHE A 74 0.96 3.36 -6.68
CA PHE A 74 0.00 3.20 -5.59
C PHE A 74 0.36 2.05 -4.65
N LEU A 75 0.93 0.96 -5.18
CA LEU A 75 1.29 -0.22 -4.41
C LEU A 75 2.38 0.07 -3.37
N VAL A 76 3.50 0.67 -3.78
CA VAL A 76 4.68 0.86 -2.90
C VAL A 76 4.34 1.60 -1.59
N PRO A 77 3.71 2.79 -1.61
CA PRO A 77 3.34 3.46 -0.35
C PRO A 77 2.30 2.65 0.45
N GLN A 78 1.45 1.85 -0.20
CA GLN A 78 0.47 1.00 0.49
C GLN A 78 1.14 -0.18 1.22
N LEU A 79 2.17 -0.78 0.67
CA LEU A 79 2.99 -1.80 1.36
C LEU A 79 3.81 -1.19 2.50
N GLY A 80 4.28 0.06 2.32
CA GLY A 80 4.82 0.87 3.42
C GLY A 80 3.82 1.05 4.57
N ASN A 81 2.55 1.35 4.27
CA ASN A 81 1.48 1.42 5.29
C ASN A 81 1.19 0.06 5.94
N ALA A 82 1.24 -1.04 5.19
CA ALA A 82 1.12 -2.38 5.77
C ALA A 82 2.16 -2.61 6.88
N ARG A 83 3.43 -2.29 6.60
CA ARG A 83 4.50 -2.34 7.60
C ARG A 83 4.28 -1.36 8.76
N ARG A 84 3.82 -0.13 8.48
CA ARG A 84 3.50 0.88 9.50
C ARG A 84 2.47 0.36 10.52
N PHE A 85 1.46 -0.39 10.06
CA PHE A 85 0.45 -1.00 10.94
C PHE A 85 0.80 -2.44 11.36
N HIS A 86 2.10 -2.79 11.28
CA HIS A 86 2.66 -4.06 11.71
C HIS A 86 1.98 -5.28 11.05
N TYR A 87 1.51 -5.15 9.81
CA TYR A 87 1.03 -6.27 9.02
C TYR A 87 2.18 -6.84 8.18
N ASN A 88 2.57 -8.09 8.46
CA ASN A 88 3.55 -8.80 7.64
C ASN A 88 2.85 -9.38 6.40
N PHE A 89 2.77 -8.58 5.35
CA PHE A 89 2.12 -8.99 4.10
C PHE A 89 2.96 -10.00 3.29
N GLU A 90 4.25 -10.18 3.62
CA GLU A 90 5.17 -11.00 2.81
C GLU A 90 4.83 -12.48 2.85
N GLU A 91 4.31 -12.97 3.99
CA GLU A 91 3.86 -14.36 4.14
C GLU A 91 2.65 -14.68 3.26
N ASP A 92 1.70 -13.74 3.17
CA ASP A 92 0.46 -13.91 2.39
C ASP A 92 0.66 -13.55 0.90
N PHE A 93 1.51 -12.55 0.62
CA PHE A 93 1.65 -11.90 -0.69
C PHE A 93 3.11 -11.73 -1.12
N GLY A 94 3.94 -12.76 -0.98
CA GLY A 94 5.38 -12.69 -1.26
C GLY A 94 5.77 -12.17 -2.65
N HIS A 95 4.94 -12.41 -3.68
CA HIS A 95 5.16 -11.84 -5.01
C HIS A 95 5.01 -10.29 -5.06
N LEU A 96 4.13 -9.67 -4.24
CA LEU A 96 4.06 -8.22 -4.09
C LEU A 96 5.34 -7.67 -3.45
N ALA A 97 5.91 -8.40 -2.48
CA ALA A 97 7.18 -8.02 -1.86
C ALA A 97 8.34 -8.06 -2.88
N VAL A 98 8.34 -9.05 -3.78
CA VAL A 98 9.31 -9.12 -4.89
C VAL A 98 9.16 -7.94 -5.86
N ILE A 99 7.92 -7.56 -6.21
CA ILE A 99 7.65 -6.39 -7.05
C ILE A 99 8.14 -5.11 -6.35
N GLU A 100 7.79 -4.93 -5.08
CA GLU A 100 8.24 -3.79 -4.29
C GLU A 100 9.76 -3.69 -4.25
N LYS A 101 10.45 -4.80 -3.94
CA LYS A 101 11.92 -4.81 -3.90
C LYS A 101 12.52 -4.32 -5.22
N ARG A 102 12.00 -4.79 -6.36
CA ARG A 102 12.45 -4.37 -7.69
C ARG A 102 12.17 -2.89 -7.94
N LEU A 103 11.01 -2.38 -7.52
CA LEU A 103 10.67 -0.96 -7.65
C LEU A 103 11.60 -0.09 -6.80
N MET A 104 11.91 -0.54 -5.58
CA MET A 104 12.81 0.17 -4.65
C MET A 104 14.28 0.18 -5.07
N GLU A 105 14.66 -0.55 -6.11
CA GLU A 105 15.99 -0.45 -6.76
C GLU A 105 16.05 0.70 -7.79
N LEU A 106 14.90 1.26 -8.20
CA LEU A 106 14.84 2.33 -9.19
C LEU A 106 15.13 3.71 -8.56
N PRO A 107 15.93 4.58 -9.22
CA PRO A 107 16.27 5.89 -8.69
C PRO A 107 15.06 6.76 -8.32
N GLU A 108 13.97 6.67 -9.08
CA GLU A 108 12.74 7.43 -8.87
C GLU A 108 12.06 7.05 -7.57
N PHE A 109 11.96 5.75 -7.28
CA PHE A 109 11.35 5.25 -6.05
C PHE A 109 12.22 5.54 -4.84
N ILE A 110 13.54 5.34 -4.95
CA ILE A 110 14.51 5.71 -3.89
C ILE A 110 14.37 7.19 -3.56
N LYS A 111 14.37 8.07 -4.56
CA LYS A 111 14.23 9.51 -4.35
C LYS A 111 12.88 9.89 -3.73
N SER A 112 11.81 9.13 -4.01
CA SER A 112 10.47 9.38 -3.45
C SER A 112 10.26 8.79 -2.05
N ASP A 113 11.15 7.90 -1.60
CA ASP A 113 11.01 7.24 -0.30
C ASP A 113 10.94 8.27 0.82
N LYS A 114 10.08 8.01 1.80
CA LYS A 114 9.85 8.89 2.95
C LYS A 114 11.16 9.18 3.71
N ALA A 115 12.04 8.20 3.86
CA ALA A 115 13.32 8.35 4.56
C ALA A 115 14.28 9.33 3.85
N ASN A 116 14.04 9.61 2.57
CA ASN A 116 14.83 10.53 1.76
C ASN A 116 14.16 11.90 1.58
N GLN A 117 13.02 12.15 2.24
CA GLN A 117 12.37 13.46 2.21
C GLN A 117 12.84 14.33 3.38
N ILE A 118 12.93 15.64 3.14
CA ILE A 118 13.17 16.62 4.21
C ILE A 118 11.90 16.70 5.04
N THR A 119 11.91 16.14 6.25
CA THR A 119 10.76 16.22 7.16
C THR A 119 10.78 17.56 7.89
N GLU A 120 9.87 18.47 7.58
CA GLU A 120 9.26 19.26 8.65
C GLU A 120 8.49 18.25 9.52
N THR A 121 8.71 18.25 10.83
CA THR A 121 8.09 17.29 11.74
C THR A 121 6.56 17.42 11.67
N ASP A 122 5.88 16.52 10.94
CA ASP A 122 4.41 16.46 10.93
C ASP A 122 3.96 15.89 12.29
N PRO A 123 3.28 16.69 13.14
CA PRO A 123 2.84 16.26 14.45
C PRO A 123 1.85 15.07 14.42
N LYS A 124 1.31 14.70 13.25
CA LYS A 124 0.45 13.51 13.08
C LYS A 124 1.22 12.20 12.89
N GLU A 125 2.54 12.23 12.78
CA GLU A 125 3.33 11.00 12.72
C GLU A 125 3.48 10.29 14.07
N ASP A 126 3.35 11.03 15.17
CA ASP A 126 3.40 10.49 16.54
C ASP A 126 2.02 9.99 17.01
N ILE A 127 1.11 9.65 16.08
CA ILE A 127 0.01 8.77 16.43
C ILE A 127 0.60 7.37 16.55
N ARG A 128 1.08 7.06 17.76
CA ARG A 128 1.40 5.71 18.22
C ARG A 128 0.10 4.90 18.31
N LEU A 129 -0.46 4.58 17.15
CA LEU A 129 -1.23 3.35 17.00
C LEU A 129 -0.20 2.25 17.00
#